data_AF-A0A7C7V2K9-F1
#
_entry.id   AF-A0A7C7V2K9-F1
#
_cell.length_a   1.000
_cell.length_b   1.000
_cell.length_c   1.000
_cell.angle_alpha   90.00
_cell.angle_beta   90.00
_cell.angle_gamma   90.00
#
_symmetry.space_group_name_H-M   'P 1'
#
loop_
_entity.id
_entity.type
_entity.pdbx_description
1 polymer ?
#
loop_
_entity_poly.entity_id
_entity_poly.type
_entity_poly.pdbx_seq_one_letter_code
_entity_poly.pdbx_strand_id
1 'polypeptide(L)'
;MRFSLQTLLLAFLVIWSALAAFGIRGIFVASVLLGIAAYVRSAQTPKEAIERLVMSILIAVLLLCCITSWIATVPPAPRVCSRRAECNNNLKQLAVALHNYHDHYGCFPPAYVADEEGKPRHSWRVLLLPFLQEGALYDQYDFSQPWNGPNNRRLAGGATMPLLYRCLSDRSGESSATTSYVAVVGSDTAWPGERPRRLSEFRHPSNTILLVEVKNSGIHWMEPRDLTVLEALRGINPRGKRGISSAHVFQRGYFVSRRYAGVNVAFADCSVRYLLEGFPPEMLGRLLSVAGEAAADIDVPVPGRPRWDRIMGLSVLVVSYLVLLMRPRPERRRRRTEPDHA
;
A
#
# COMPACT_ATOMS: atom_id res chain seq x y z
N MET A 1 -2.61 -25.67 -49.03
CA MET A 1 -3.58 -25.20 -48.01
C MET A 1 -3.95 -23.75 -48.30
N ARG A 2 -5.21 -23.45 -48.70
CA ARG A 2 -5.68 -22.06 -48.79
C ARG A 2 -6.32 -21.70 -47.45
N PHE A 3 -5.64 -20.90 -46.63
CA PHE A 3 -6.24 -20.36 -45.41
C PHE A 3 -7.27 -19.29 -45.80
N SER A 4 -8.50 -19.39 -45.29
CA SER A 4 -9.48 -18.33 -45.50
C SER A 4 -9.07 -17.07 -44.72
N LEU A 5 -9.40 -15.90 -45.25
CA LEU A 5 -9.17 -14.60 -44.59
C LEU A 5 -9.71 -14.59 -43.15
N GLN A 6 -10.84 -15.27 -42.92
CA GLN A 6 -11.45 -15.43 -41.59
C GLN A 6 -10.52 -16.16 -40.61
N THR A 7 -9.80 -17.19 -41.05
CA THR A 7 -8.87 -17.95 -40.18
C THR A 7 -7.65 -17.12 -39.79
N LEU A 8 -7.15 -16.29 -40.70
CA LEU A 8 -6.03 -15.38 -40.42
C LEU A 8 -6.43 -14.27 -39.45
N LEU A 9 -7.62 -13.68 -39.62
CA LEU A 9 -8.16 -12.67 -38.71
C LEU A 9 -8.38 -13.21 -37.30
N LEU A 10 -8.89 -14.45 -37.17
CA LEU A 10 -9.06 -15.11 -35.89
C LEU A 10 -7.72 -15.39 -35.19
N ALA A 11 -6.71 -15.85 -35.94
CA ALA A 11 -5.39 -16.10 -35.38
C ALA A 11 -4.75 -14.80 -34.85
N PHE A 12 -4.88 -13.71 -35.60
CA PHE A 12 -4.39 -12.39 -35.20
C PHE A 12 -5.08 -11.89 -33.93
N LEU A 13 -6.41 -12.04 -33.84
CA LEU A 13 -7.20 -11.66 -32.64
C LEU A 13 -6.82 -12.46 -31.39
N VAL A 14 -6.60 -13.77 -31.53
CA VAL A 14 -6.16 -14.63 -30.42
C VAL A 14 -4.76 -14.24 -29.93
N ILE A 15 -3.84 -13.93 -30.84
CA ILE A 15 -2.48 -13.48 -30.48
C ILE A 15 -2.53 -12.13 -29.75
N TRP A 16 -3.29 -11.16 -30.25
CA TRP A 16 -3.41 -9.83 -29.63
C TRP A 16 -4.10 -9.86 -28.27
N SER A 17 -5.18 -10.64 -28.13
CA SER A 17 -5.87 -10.79 -26.84
C SER A 17 -4.98 -11.48 -25.80
N ALA A 18 -4.21 -12.50 -26.19
CA ALA A 18 -3.27 -13.15 -25.28
C ALA A 18 -2.10 -12.24 -24.87
N LEU A 19 -1.54 -11.46 -25.82
CA LEU A 19 -0.52 -10.44 -25.53
C LEU A 19 -1.04 -9.35 -24.58
N ALA A 20 -2.28 -8.91 -24.76
CA ALA A 20 -2.90 -7.91 -23.88
C ALA A 20 -3.13 -8.44 -22.45
N ALA A 21 -3.54 -9.69 -22.31
CA ALA A 21 -3.81 -10.30 -21.00
C ALA A 21 -2.54 -10.73 -20.25
N PHE A 22 -1.52 -11.23 -20.97
CA PHE A 22 -0.37 -11.92 -20.35
C PHE A 22 1.00 -11.35 -20.76
N GLY A 23 1.04 -10.24 -21.48
CA GLY A 23 2.28 -9.65 -22.00
C GLY A 23 3.00 -10.58 -22.99
N ILE A 24 4.34 -10.52 -23.05
CA ILE A 24 5.13 -11.32 -24.00
C ILE A 24 4.95 -12.84 -23.82
N ARG A 25 4.55 -13.27 -22.61
CA ARG A 25 4.20 -14.66 -22.30
C ARG A 25 2.89 -15.12 -22.96
N GLY A 26 2.05 -14.18 -23.38
CA GLY A 26 0.82 -14.43 -24.13
C GLY A 26 1.04 -15.07 -25.50
N ILE A 27 2.23 -14.91 -26.09
CA ILE A 27 2.58 -15.57 -27.36
C ILE A 27 2.57 -17.10 -27.20
N PHE A 28 3.02 -17.61 -26.05
CA PHE A 28 2.99 -19.04 -25.76
C PHE A 28 1.55 -19.55 -25.65
N VAL A 29 0.68 -18.80 -24.94
CA VAL A 29 -0.74 -19.13 -24.79
C VAL A 29 -1.47 -19.13 -26.14
N ALA A 30 -1.24 -18.11 -26.97
CA ALA A 30 -1.82 -18.03 -28.31
C ALA A 30 -1.36 -19.18 -29.22
N SER A 31 -0.08 -19.55 -29.16
CA SER A 31 0.49 -20.66 -29.93
C SER A 31 -0.17 -22.00 -29.57
N VAL A 32 -0.40 -22.25 -28.28
CA VAL A 32 -1.07 -23.47 -27.80
C VAL A 32 -2.53 -23.50 -28.26
N LEU A 33 -3.27 -22.39 -28.12
CA LEU A 33 -4.67 -22.31 -28.53
C LEU A 33 -4.86 -22.49 -30.04
N LEU A 34 -3.98 -21.89 -30.85
CA LEU A 34 -4.00 -22.06 -32.30
C LEU A 34 -3.61 -23.48 -32.73
N GLY A 35 -2.65 -24.10 -32.03
CA GLY A 35 -2.29 -25.51 -32.24
C GLY A 35 -3.44 -26.46 -31.95
N ILE A 36 -4.16 -26.26 -30.84
CA ILE A 36 -5.37 -27.03 -30.49
C ILE A 36 -6.46 -26.85 -31.55
N ALA A 37 -6.73 -25.61 -31.97
CA ALA A 37 -7.74 -25.32 -32.98
C ALA A 37 -7.41 -25.95 -34.34
N ALA A 38 -6.13 -25.99 -34.73
CA ALA A 38 -5.67 -26.66 -35.95
C ALA A 38 -5.77 -28.19 -35.84
N TYR A 39 -5.45 -28.77 -34.67
CA TYR A 39 -5.52 -30.20 -34.40
C TYR A 39 -6.97 -30.74 -34.43
N VAL A 40 -7.92 -29.99 -33.87
CA VAL A 40 -9.35 -30.34 -33.92
C VAL A 40 -9.90 -30.19 -35.34
N ARG A 41 -9.48 -29.14 -36.08
CA ARG A 41 -9.91 -28.93 -37.48
C ARG A 41 -9.37 -29.95 -38.48
N SER A 42 -8.28 -30.64 -38.17
CA SER A 42 -7.72 -31.66 -39.05
C SER A 42 -8.41 -33.03 -38.91
N ALA A 43 -9.49 -33.12 -38.11
CA ALA A 43 -10.32 -34.32 -38.03
C ALA A 43 -11.06 -34.55 -39.35
N GLN A 44 -11.07 -35.79 -39.82
CA GLN A 44 -11.68 -36.15 -41.11
C GLN A 44 -13.13 -36.63 -40.93
N THR A 45 -13.47 -37.08 -39.72
CA THR A 45 -14.81 -37.55 -39.36
C THR A 45 -15.37 -36.77 -38.15
N PRO A 46 -16.70 -36.64 -38.02
CA PRO A 46 -17.31 -35.96 -36.88
C PRO A 46 -17.02 -36.67 -35.54
N LYS A 47 -16.82 -38.01 -35.55
CA LYS A 47 -16.43 -38.77 -34.37
C LYS A 47 -15.00 -38.43 -33.91
N GLU A 48 -14.05 -38.38 -34.83
CA GLU A 48 -12.67 -37.95 -34.55
C GLU A 48 -12.61 -36.50 -34.05
N ALA A 49 -13.46 -35.62 -34.58
CA ALA A 49 -13.50 -34.22 -34.15
C ALA A 49 -13.90 -34.09 -32.67
N ILE A 50 -14.86 -34.90 -32.23
CA ILE A 50 -15.30 -34.95 -30.83
C ILE A 50 -14.19 -35.54 -29.94
N GLU A 51 -13.58 -36.65 -30.34
CA GLU A 51 -12.48 -37.28 -29.58
C GLU A 51 -11.29 -36.33 -29.41
N ARG A 52 -10.88 -35.64 -30.48
CA ARG A 52 -9.79 -34.65 -30.43
C ARG A 52 -10.14 -33.42 -29.60
N LEU A 53 -11.41 -32.98 -29.62
CA LEU A 53 -11.89 -31.88 -28.79
C LEU A 53 -11.81 -32.23 -27.30
N VAL A 54 -12.29 -33.41 -26.92
CA VAL A 54 -12.25 -33.90 -25.53
C VAL A 54 -10.80 -34.00 -25.05
N MET A 55 -9.91 -34.61 -25.84
CA MET A 55 -8.48 -34.69 -25.51
C MET A 55 -7.83 -33.32 -25.35
N SER A 56 -8.17 -32.37 -26.21
CA SER A 56 -7.62 -31.02 -26.14
C SER A 56 -8.08 -30.26 -24.89
N ILE A 57 -9.34 -30.44 -24.48
CA ILE A 57 -9.87 -29.87 -23.24
C ILE A 57 -9.17 -30.47 -22.02
N LEU A 58 -8.99 -31.80 -21.99
CA LEU A 58 -8.28 -32.48 -20.90
C LEU A 58 -6.83 -31.98 -20.75
N ILE A 59 -6.10 -31.86 -21.85
CA ILE A 59 -4.72 -31.33 -21.85
C ILE A 59 -4.72 -29.87 -21.39
N ALA A 60 -5.66 -29.04 -21.84
CA ALA A 60 -5.76 -27.64 -21.44
C ALA A 60 -6.03 -27.48 -19.93
N VAL A 61 -6.91 -28.31 -19.36
CA VAL A 61 -7.18 -28.34 -17.91
C VAL A 61 -5.94 -28.77 -17.14
N LEU A 62 -5.24 -29.81 -17.62
CA LEU A 62 -4.03 -30.32 -16.96
C LEU A 62 -2.89 -29.29 -16.98
N LEU A 63 -2.70 -28.61 -18.12
CA LEU A 63 -1.79 -27.47 -18.23
C LEU A 63 -2.19 -26.31 -17.32
N LEU A 64 -3.48 -25.99 -17.23
CA LEU A 64 -3.98 -24.95 -16.32
C LEU A 64 -3.64 -25.31 -14.86
N CYS A 65 -3.87 -26.55 -14.42
CA CYS A 65 -3.51 -27.02 -13.10
C CYS A 65 -2.00 -26.89 -12.84
N CYS A 66 -1.16 -27.31 -13.78
CA CYS A 66 0.30 -27.17 -13.69
C CYS A 66 0.73 -25.69 -13.60
N ILE A 67 0.15 -24.82 -14.43
CA ILE A 67 0.43 -23.38 -14.42
C ILE A 67 -0.03 -22.76 -13.10
N THR A 68 -1.22 -23.09 -12.59
CA THR A 68 -1.70 -22.58 -11.29
C THR A 68 -0.84 -23.08 -10.14
N SER A 69 -0.34 -24.32 -10.20
CA SER A 69 0.57 -24.88 -9.20
C SER A 69 1.94 -24.19 -9.25
N TRP A 70 2.41 -23.86 -10.45
CA TRP A 70 3.63 -23.06 -10.64
C TRP A 70 3.43 -21.61 -10.16
N ILE A 71 2.30 -20.99 -10.46
CA ILE A 71 1.96 -19.64 -9.97
C ILE A 71 1.78 -19.62 -8.45
N ALA A 72 1.30 -20.71 -7.83
CA ALA A 72 1.22 -20.82 -6.38
C ALA A 72 2.62 -20.82 -5.70
N THR A 73 3.69 -21.13 -6.45
CA THR A 73 5.08 -20.94 -5.99
C THR A 73 5.61 -19.52 -6.20
N VAL A 74 4.76 -18.55 -6.58
CA VAL A 74 5.13 -17.14 -6.48
C VAL A 74 5.23 -16.81 -4.99
N PRO A 75 6.43 -16.48 -4.47
CA PRO A 75 6.54 -16.05 -3.09
C PRO A 75 5.59 -14.86 -2.89
N PRO A 76 4.85 -14.80 -1.76
CA PRO A 76 3.97 -13.67 -1.48
C PRO A 76 4.74 -12.37 -1.71
N ALA A 77 4.08 -11.36 -2.30
CA ALA A 77 4.67 -10.06 -2.59
C ALA A 77 5.62 -9.63 -1.45
N PRO A 78 6.82 -9.11 -1.75
CA PRO A 78 7.87 -8.91 -0.75
C PRO A 78 7.29 -8.20 0.47
N ARG A 79 7.40 -8.82 1.66
CA ARG A 79 6.82 -8.34 2.94
C ARG A 79 7.07 -6.85 3.20
N VAL A 80 8.13 -6.29 2.62
CA VAL A 80 8.50 -4.88 2.63
C VAL A 80 7.37 -3.95 2.14
N CYS A 81 6.69 -4.27 1.04
CA CYS A 81 5.57 -3.45 0.54
C CYS A 81 4.35 -3.50 1.47
N SER A 82 4.09 -4.67 2.05
CA SER A 82 3.03 -4.86 3.05
C SER A 82 3.30 -4.03 4.32
N ARG A 83 4.53 -4.10 4.85
CA ARG A 83 4.94 -3.35 6.04
C ARG A 83 4.91 -1.84 5.82
N ARG A 84 5.26 -1.36 4.62
CA ARG A 84 5.11 0.07 4.29
C ARG A 84 3.66 0.51 4.28
N ALA A 85 2.78 -0.29 3.68
CA ALA A 85 1.34 0.00 3.67
C ALA A 85 0.78 0.02 5.10
N GLU A 86 1.25 -0.88 5.95
CA GLU A 86 0.88 -0.94 7.36
C GLU A 86 1.39 0.26 8.16
N CYS A 87 2.68 0.64 8.02
CA CYS A 87 3.18 1.85 8.70
C CYS A 87 2.48 3.14 8.21
N ASN A 88 2.07 3.19 6.93
CA ASN A 88 1.24 4.28 6.41
C ASN A 88 -0.14 4.29 7.08
N ASN A 89 -0.74 3.11 7.27
CA ASN A 89 -2.02 2.95 7.98
C ASN A 89 -1.91 3.34 9.45
N ASN A 90 -0.82 2.99 10.13
CA ASN A 90 -0.58 3.37 11.54
C ASN A 90 -0.55 4.90 11.69
N LEU A 91 0.18 5.61 10.81
CA LEU A 91 0.17 7.09 10.80
C LEU A 91 -1.22 7.68 10.57
N LYS A 92 -2.03 7.08 9.67
CA LYS A 92 -3.42 7.50 9.47
C LYS A 92 -4.27 7.28 10.72
N GLN A 93 -4.16 6.12 11.35
CA GLN A 93 -4.90 5.82 12.58
C GLN A 93 -4.51 6.76 13.72
N LEU A 94 -3.22 7.07 13.88
CA LEU A 94 -2.75 8.04 14.86
C LEU A 94 -3.28 9.45 14.56
N ALA A 95 -3.27 9.89 13.30
CA ALA A 95 -3.82 11.18 12.91
C ALA A 95 -5.33 11.27 13.18
N VAL A 96 -6.10 10.22 12.86
CA VAL A 96 -7.53 10.13 13.16
C VAL A 96 -7.77 10.16 14.67
N ALA A 97 -6.98 9.43 15.47
CA ALA A 97 -7.09 9.46 16.92
C ALA A 97 -6.79 10.86 17.49
N LEU A 98 -5.84 11.60 16.92
CA LEU A 98 -5.57 12.98 17.30
C LEU A 98 -6.74 13.91 16.97
N HIS A 99 -7.43 13.69 15.86
CA HIS A 99 -8.67 14.40 15.55
C HIS A 99 -9.81 14.04 16.50
N ASN A 100 -9.96 12.77 16.87
CA ASN A 100 -10.95 12.38 17.88
C ASN A 100 -10.66 13.02 19.26
N TYR A 101 -9.38 13.12 19.63
CA TYR A 101 -8.97 13.88 20.82
C TYR A 101 -9.35 15.36 20.68
N HIS A 102 -9.08 15.96 19.52
CA HIS A 102 -9.46 17.34 19.23
C HIS A 102 -10.98 17.56 19.29
N ASP A 103 -11.78 16.65 18.77
CA ASP A 103 -13.25 16.76 18.80
C ASP A 103 -13.80 16.66 20.22
N HIS A 104 -13.14 15.89 21.09
CA HIS A 104 -13.52 15.76 22.49
C HIS A 104 -13.06 16.95 23.37
N TYR A 105 -11.82 17.42 23.19
CA TYR A 105 -11.19 18.45 24.06
C TYR A 105 -11.13 19.85 23.41
N GLY A 106 -11.56 20.00 22.16
CA GLY A 106 -11.51 21.24 21.39
C GLY A 106 -10.10 21.69 20.98
N CYS A 107 -9.09 20.85 21.18
CA CYS A 107 -7.68 21.10 20.87
C CYS A 107 -6.91 19.78 20.74
N PHE A 108 -5.83 19.77 19.96
CA PHE A 108 -4.86 18.70 19.95
C PHE A 108 -4.13 18.60 21.31
N PRO A 109 -3.69 17.40 21.70
CA PRO A 109 -2.95 17.24 22.95
C PRO A 109 -1.66 18.07 22.92
N PRO A 110 -1.21 18.59 24.06
CA PRO A 110 0.12 19.20 24.14
C PRO A 110 1.19 18.12 23.90
N ALA A 111 2.39 18.52 23.44
CA ALA A 111 3.48 17.57 23.21
C ALA A 111 3.85 16.82 24.50
N TYR A 112 3.78 17.51 25.63
CA TYR A 112 3.91 16.94 26.95
C TYR A 112 3.07 17.71 27.95
N VAL A 113 2.68 17.05 29.03
CA VAL A 113 2.15 17.71 30.24
C VAL A 113 3.33 17.92 31.19
N ALA A 114 3.55 19.17 31.60
CA ALA A 114 4.57 19.52 32.58
C ALA A 114 4.05 19.44 34.03
N ASP A 115 4.95 19.31 35.00
CA ASP A 115 4.64 19.54 36.42
C ASP A 115 4.68 21.05 36.76
N GLU A 116 4.47 21.39 38.04
CA GLU A 116 4.46 22.77 38.53
C GLU A 116 5.81 23.48 38.30
N GLU A 117 6.90 22.72 38.25
CA GLU A 117 8.24 23.20 37.94
C GLU A 117 8.55 23.29 36.43
N GLY A 118 7.57 23.03 35.57
CA GLY A 118 7.71 23.09 34.10
C GLY A 118 8.45 21.90 33.50
N LYS A 119 8.67 20.82 34.25
CA LYS A 119 9.38 19.64 33.78
C LYS A 119 8.42 18.68 33.06
N PRO A 120 8.76 18.20 31.84
CA PRO A 120 7.91 17.26 31.11
C PRO A 120 7.67 15.96 31.88
N ARG A 121 6.39 15.65 32.14
CA ARG A 121 5.94 14.54 32.99
C ARG A 121 5.24 13.43 32.21
N HIS A 122 4.36 13.79 31.30
CA HIS A 122 3.54 12.86 30.51
C HIS A 122 3.58 13.16 29.02
N SER A 123 3.68 12.13 28.18
CA SER A 123 3.68 12.27 26.72
C SER A 123 2.27 12.38 26.16
N TRP A 124 2.11 13.12 25.06
CA TRP A 124 0.90 13.10 24.23
C TRP A 124 0.43 11.68 23.87
N ARG A 125 1.37 10.74 23.72
CA ARG A 125 1.07 9.33 23.40
C ARG A 125 0.28 8.63 24.51
N VAL A 126 0.50 8.99 25.76
CA VAL A 126 -0.27 8.44 26.88
C VAL A 126 -1.68 9.04 26.90
N LEU A 127 -1.79 10.35 26.65
CA LEU A 127 -3.09 11.03 26.55
C LEU A 127 -3.97 10.49 25.41
N LEU A 128 -3.35 9.95 24.37
CA LEU A 128 -4.04 9.45 23.18
C LEU A 128 -4.60 8.03 23.34
N LEU A 129 -4.16 7.25 24.35
CA LEU A 129 -4.53 5.84 24.51
C LEU A 129 -6.04 5.55 24.46
N PRO A 130 -6.93 6.35 25.10
CA PRO A 130 -8.37 6.09 25.03
C PRO A 130 -8.93 6.15 23.60
N PHE A 131 -8.33 6.99 22.75
CA PHE A 131 -8.71 7.15 21.34
C PHE A 131 -8.10 6.08 20.43
N LEU A 132 -7.21 5.24 20.97
CA LEU A 132 -6.61 4.09 20.30
C LEU A 132 -7.22 2.76 20.75
N GLN A 133 -8.35 2.79 21.47
CA GLN A 133 -8.98 1.61 22.09
C GLN A 133 -8.11 0.95 23.18
N GLU A 134 -7.15 1.70 23.74
CA GLU A 134 -6.24 1.25 24.80
C GLU A 134 -6.68 1.78 26.17
N GLY A 135 -8.00 1.84 26.43
CA GLY A 135 -8.57 2.37 27.67
C GLY A 135 -8.09 1.63 28.92
N ALA A 136 -8.03 0.29 28.87
CA ALA A 136 -7.52 -0.51 29.98
C ALA A 136 -6.05 -0.23 30.31
N LEU A 137 -5.24 0.15 29.32
CA LEU A 137 -3.85 0.56 29.54
C LEU A 137 -3.78 1.97 30.12
N TYR A 138 -4.66 2.87 29.66
CA TYR A 138 -4.78 4.22 30.20
C TYR A 138 -5.14 4.20 31.69
N ASP A 139 -6.09 3.35 32.10
CA ASP A 139 -6.54 3.23 33.50
C ASP A 139 -5.45 2.68 34.43
N GLN A 140 -4.49 1.92 33.89
CA GLN A 140 -3.33 1.43 34.64
C GLN A 140 -2.22 2.47 34.80
N TYR A 141 -2.23 3.53 34.00
CA TYR A 141 -1.22 4.57 34.03
C TYR A 141 -1.49 5.57 35.16
N ASP A 142 -0.47 5.83 35.98
CA ASP A 142 -0.58 6.71 37.14
C ASP A 142 -0.05 8.11 36.81
N PHE A 143 -0.98 9.06 36.64
CA PHE A 143 -0.69 10.47 36.35
C PHE A 143 -0.17 11.26 37.56
N SER A 144 -0.20 10.70 38.78
CA SER A 144 0.29 11.37 39.99
C SER A 144 1.82 11.42 40.07
N GLN A 145 2.51 10.62 39.25
CA GLN A 145 3.97 10.46 39.22
C GLN A 145 4.52 10.63 37.79
N PRO A 146 5.83 10.87 37.59
CA PRO A 146 6.40 10.94 36.25
C PRO A 146 6.25 9.62 35.47
N TRP A 147 6.38 9.69 34.14
CA TRP A 147 6.29 8.52 33.26
C TRP A 147 7.25 7.37 33.62
N ASN A 148 8.40 7.68 34.24
CA ASN A 148 9.40 6.72 34.70
C ASN A 148 9.30 6.44 36.22
N GLY A 149 8.19 6.82 36.85
CA GLY A 149 7.88 6.53 38.25
C GLY A 149 7.77 5.03 38.55
N PRO A 150 7.78 4.63 39.83
CA PRO A 150 7.72 3.23 40.23
C PRO A 150 6.49 2.46 39.72
N ASN A 151 5.28 3.05 39.66
CA ASN A 151 4.12 2.33 39.11
C ASN A 151 4.17 2.26 37.58
N ASN A 152 4.50 3.38 36.91
CA ASN A 152 4.52 3.46 35.44
C ASN A 152 5.63 2.60 34.82
N ARG A 153 6.76 2.39 35.51
CA ARG A 153 7.82 1.47 35.05
C ARG A 153 7.34 0.04 34.83
N ARG A 154 6.25 -0.38 35.48
CA ARG A 154 5.63 -1.70 35.25
C ARG A 154 5.03 -1.82 33.84
N LEU A 155 4.67 -0.69 33.23
CA LEU A 155 4.13 -0.59 31.87
C LEU A 155 5.22 -0.36 30.80
N ALA A 156 6.50 -0.29 31.19
CA ALA A 156 7.61 -0.01 30.27
C ALA A 156 8.00 -1.20 29.38
N GLY A 157 7.34 -2.35 29.54
CA GLY A 157 7.59 -3.54 28.73
C GLY A 157 7.15 -3.35 27.27
N GLY A 158 7.93 -3.91 26.33
CA GLY A 158 7.62 -3.84 24.90
C GLY A 158 6.30 -4.52 24.48
N ALA A 159 5.79 -5.44 25.30
CA ALA A 159 4.50 -6.10 25.08
C ALA A 159 3.30 -5.21 25.46
N THR A 160 3.52 -4.23 26.33
CA THR A 160 2.49 -3.29 26.78
C THR A 160 2.32 -2.11 25.81
N MET A 161 3.35 -1.82 25.00
CA MET A 161 3.29 -0.73 24.04
C MET A 161 2.29 -1.03 22.91
N PRO A 162 1.33 -0.12 22.62
CA PRO A 162 0.44 -0.26 21.48
C PRO A 162 1.22 -0.40 20.17
N LEU A 163 0.84 -1.38 19.34
CA LEU A 163 1.51 -1.65 18.05
C LEU A 163 1.44 -0.45 17.09
N LEU A 164 0.44 0.42 17.24
CA LEU A 164 0.29 1.65 16.46
C LEU A 164 1.44 2.63 16.65
N TYR A 165 2.18 2.58 17.77
CA TYR A 165 3.36 3.41 17.98
C TYR A 165 4.62 2.86 17.30
N ARG A 166 4.59 1.65 16.75
CA ARG A 166 5.74 1.02 16.11
C ARG A 166 5.54 0.95 14.59
N CYS A 167 6.60 1.21 13.85
CA CYS A 167 6.66 0.81 12.45
C CYS A 167 7.30 -0.59 12.34
N LEU A 168 6.58 -1.55 11.77
CA LEU A 168 7.06 -2.94 11.61
C LEU A 168 8.23 -3.12 10.63
N SER A 169 8.55 -2.09 9.86
CA SER A 169 9.79 -2.04 9.07
C SER A 169 11.01 -1.78 9.95
N ASP A 170 10.83 -1.15 11.11
CA ASP A 170 11.91 -0.86 12.05
C ASP A 170 12.12 -2.02 13.03
N ARG A 171 13.15 -2.82 12.75
CA ARG A 171 13.50 -3.99 13.58
C ARG A 171 14.32 -3.63 14.81
N SER A 172 14.78 -2.37 14.92
CA SER A 172 15.59 -1.94 16.08
C SER A 172 14.76 -1.75 17.36
N GLY A 173 13.45 -1.53 17.20
CA GLY A 173 12.53 -1.27 18.31
C GLY A 173 11.84 -2.49 18.91
N GLU A 174 12.07 -3.71 18.37
CA GLU A 174 11.27 -4.91 18.66
C GLU A 174 11.29 -5.27 20.17
N SER A 175 12.42 -5.06 20.85
CA SER A 175 12.63 -5.36 22.28
C SER A 175 12.62 -4.15 23.22
N SER A 176 12.63 -2.92 22.72
CA SER A 176 12.97 -1.73 23.52
C SER A 176 11.80 -0.79 23.86
N ALA A 177 10.55 -1.19 23.58
CA ALA A 177 9.35 -0.35 23.78
C ALA A 177 9.50 1.08 23.23
N THR A 178 10.26 1.22 22.15
CA THR A 178 10.54 2.50 21.50
C THR A 178 9.51 2.80 20.43
N THR A 179 9.06 4.07 20.38
CA THR A 179 8.12 4.53 19.35
C THR A 179 8.85 4.83 18.04
N SER A 180 8.20 4.57 16.91
CA SER A 180 8.65 5.00 15.58
C SER A 180 7.98 6.29 15.12
N TYR A 181 6.90 6.73 15.79
CA TYR A 181 6.13 7.92 15.41
C TYR A 181 6.26 8.98 16.49
N VAL A 182 6.67 10.17 16.07
CA VAL A 182 7.02 11.27 16.98
C VAL A 182 6.46 12.59 16.46
N ALA A 183 6.26 13.51 17.39
CA ALA A 183 5.99 14.91 17.10
C ALA A 183 7.28 15.66 16.73
N VAL A 184 7.13 16.83 16.12
CA VAL A 184 8.22 17.80 15.97
C VAL A 184 7.87 19.03 16.81
N VAL A 185 8.56 19.20 17.92
CA VAL A 185 8.28 20.20 18.94
C VAL A 185 8.96 21.53 18.61
N GLY A 186 8.16 22.59 18.59
CA GLY A 186 8.60 23.97 18.38
C GLY A 186 7.42 24.94 18.44
N SER A 187 7.66 26.21 18.79
CA SER A 187 6.61 27.23 18.99
C SER A 187 5.64 27.34 17.81
N ASP A 188 6.18 27.20 16.60
CA ASP A 188 5.47 27.43 15.35
C ASP A 188 4.94 26.14 14.72
N THR A 189 5.18 24.98 15.33
CA THR A 189 4.76 23.68 14.78
C THR A 189 3.40 23.25 15.27
N ALA A 190 2.86 22.12 14.79
CA ALA A 190 1.65 21.55 15.39
C ALA A 190 1.77 21.30 16.92
N TRP A 191 3.00 21.26 17.44
CA TRP A 191 3.34 20.85 18.80
C TRP A 191 4.22 21.89 19.52
N PRO A 192 3.64 22.94 20.14
CA PRO A 192 4.40 24.01 20.81
C PRO A 192 4.98 23.66 22.17
N GLY A 193 5.06 22.39 22.54
CA GLY A 193 5.49 21.96 23.88
C GLY A 193 4.27 21.74 24.78
N GLU A 194 4.22 22.43 25.92
CA GLU A 194 3.14 22.26 26.92
C GLU A 194 1.80 22.85 26.50
N ARG A 195 1.76 23.78 25.54
CA ARG A 195 0.52 24.42 25.10
C ARG A 195 -0.26 23.49 24.17
N PRO A 196 -1.56 23.22 24.42
CA PRO A 196 -2.40 22.54 23.43
C PRO A 196 -2.64 23.45 22.22
N ARG A 197 -2.87 22.85 21.04
CA ARG A 197 -3.07 23.60 19.79
C ARG A 197 -4.41 23.29 19.16
N ARG A 198 -5.15 24.32 18.74
CA ARG A 198 -6.45 24.15 18.09
C ARG A 198 -6.30 24.01 16.58
N LEU A 199 -7.19 23.26 15.93
CA LEU A 199 -7.19 23.13 14.47
C LEU A 199 -7.42 24.48 13.76
N SER A 200 -8.13 25.42 14.41
CA SER A 200 -8.34 26.79 13.91
C SER A 200 -7.07 27.63 13.79
N GLU A 201 -5.98 27.23 14.46
CA GLU A 201 -4.69 27.93 14.41
C GLU A 201 -3.86 27.54 13.17
N PHE A 202 -4.28 26.51 12.42
CA PHE A 202 -3.60 26.04 11.23
C PHE A 202 -4.10 26.80 10.01
N ARG A 203 -3.20 27.52 9.32
CA ARG A 203 -3.56 28.22 8.08
C ARG A 203 -3.95 27.24 6.98
N HIS A 204 -3.18 26.16 6.83
CA HIS A 204 -3.40 25.11 5.84
C HIS A 204 -3.18 23.72 6.46
N PRO A 205 -4.18 23.10 7.09
CA PRO A 205 -4.03 21.79 7.74
C PRO A 205 -3.46 20.70 6.82
N SER A 206 -3.81 20.74 5.53
CA SER A 206 -3.31 19.81 4.51
C SER A 206 -1.84 19.99 4.15
N ASN A 207 -1.22 21.10 4.57
CA ASN A 207 0.19 21.42 4.35
C ASN A 207 0.97 21.58 5.65
N THR A 208 0.41 21.21 6.80
CA THR A 208 1.13 21.20 8.08
C THR A 208 1.32 19.76 8.55
N ILE A 209 2.57 19.38 8.80
CA ILE A 209 2.95 18.07 9.33
C ILE A 209 2.52 17.97 10.79
N LEU A 210 1.79 16.91 11.10
CA LEU A 210 1.35 16.54 12.44
C LEU A 210 2.29 15.49 13.05
N LEU A 211 2.62 14.41 12.35
CA LEU A 211 3.49 13.36 12.87
C LEU A 211 4.54 12.93 11.84
N VAL A 212 5.71 12.55 12.34
CA VAL A 212 6.82 12.07 11.51
C VAL A 212 7.29 10.70 11.98
N GLU A 213 7.76 9.89 11.04
CA GLU A 213 8.42 8.62 11.35
C GLU A 213 9.91 8.87 11.67
N VAL A 214 10.43 8.17 12.69
CA VAL A 214 11.83 8.15 13.09
C VAL A 214 12.25 6.70 13.33
N LYS A 215 13.20 6.24 12.52
CA LYS A 215 13.86 4.95 12.71
C LYS A 215 14.76 4.98 13.94
N ASN A 216 14.66 3.95 14.78
CA ASN A 216 15.46 3.79 16.00
C ASN A 216 15.46 5.07 16.84
N SER A 217 14.27 5.61 17.13
CA SER A 217 14.13 6.87 17.84
C SER A 217 14.90 6.87 19.17
N GLY A 218 14.99 5.70 19.83
CA GLY A 218 15.52 5.58 21.18
C GLY A 218 14.68 6.36 22.19
N ILE A 219 13.41 6.62 21.86
CA ILE A 219 12.43 7.30 22.69
C ILE A 219 11.43 6.25 23.16
N HIS A 220 11.35 6.07 24.46
CA HIS A 220 10.36 5.16 25.04
C HIS A 220 8.94 5.71 24.81
N TRP A 221 7.95 4.89 24.51
CA TRP A 221 6.62 5.38 24.10
C TRP A 221 5.91 6.26 25.16
N MET A 222 6.13 6.02 26.45
CA MET A 222 5.65 6.88 27.56
C MET A 222 6.50 8.13 27.82
N GLU A 223 7.71 8.22 27.24
CA GLU A 223 8.64 9.32 27.50
C GLU A 223 8.13 10.62 26.83
N PRO A 224 8.00 11.73 27.57
CA PRO A 224 7.58 13.04 27.06
C PRO A 224 8.70 13.75 26.30
N ARG A 225 9.33 13.04 25.37
CA ARG A 225 10.38 13.54 24.49
C ARG A 225 10.01 13.20 23.05
N ASP A 226 10.29 14.16 22.17
CA ASP A 226 10.03 14.07 20.73
C ASP A 226 11.17 14.78 19.98
N LEU A 227 11.06 14.91 18.65
CA LEU A 227 12.08 15.63 17.87
C LEU A 227 11.96 17.14 18.06
N THR A 228 13.09 17.82 18.10
CA THR A 228 13.12 19.29 17.97
C THR A 228 13.05 19.71 16.50
N VAL A 229 12.60 20.94 16.23
CA VAL A 229 12.67 21.52 14.87
C VAL A 229 14.09 21.47 14.30
N LEU A 230 15.11 21.75 15.11
CA LEU A 230 16.51 21.70 14.66
C LEU A 230 16.93 20.28 14.21
N GLU A 231 16.49 19.24 14.92
CA GLU A 231 16.75 17.86 14.53
C GLU A 231 15.98 17.45 13.27
N ALA A 232 14.73 17.91 13.12
CA ALA A 232 13.92 17.65 11.95
C ALA A 232 14.47 18.32 10.68
N LEU A 233 14.96 19.56 10.80
CA LEU A 233 15.52 20.34 9.69
C LEU A 233 16.89 19.86 9.20
N ARG A 234 17.47 18.82 9.82
CA ARG A 234 18.65 18.13 9.27
C ARG A 234 18.36 17.39 7.95
N GLY A 235 17.08 17.29 7.58
CA GLY A 235 16.61 16.59 6.39
C GLY A 235 16.09 15.20 6.71
N ILE A 236 15.74 14.45 5.66
CA ILE A 236 15.20 13.10 5.75
C ILE A 236 16.36 12.10 5.69
N ASN A 237 16.33 11.07 6.53
CA ASN A 237 17.40 10.08 6.69
C ASN A 237 18.81 10.67 6.91
N PRO A 238 19.01 11.61 7.86
CA PRO A 238 20.32 12.19 8.09
C PRO A 238 21.32 11.13 8.57
N ARG A 239 22.52 11.11 7.99
CA ARG A 239 23.54 10.09 8.29
C ARG A 239 24.09 10.26 9.71
N GLY A 240 23.97 9.21 10.53
CA GLY A 240 24.58 9.14 11.86
C GLY A 240 24.06 10.17 12.87
N LYS A 241 23.00 10.90 12.53
CA LYS A 241 22.37 11.91 13.38
C LYS A 241 20.90 11.56 13.55
N ARG A 242 20.33 11.96 14.67
CA ARG A 242 18.88 11.90 14.87
C ARG A 242 18.17 12.92 13.99
N GLY A 243 17.05 12.52 13.39
CA GLY A 243 16.16 13.34 12.58
C GLY A 243 15.06 12.47 11.96
N ILE A 244 14.24 13.08 11.10
CA ILE A 244 13.15 12.38 10.40
C ILE A 244 13.76 11.25 9.56
N SER A 245 13.31 10.02 9.77
CA SER A 245 13.94 8.86 9.14
C SER A 245 13.00 7.67 9.08
N SER A 246 13.18 6.82 8.07
CA SER A 246 12.33 5.63 7.90
C SER A 246 13.16 4.37 7.69
N ALA A 247 12.62 3.24 8.12
CA ALA A 247 13.21 1.93 7.88
C ALA A 247 12.77 1.32 6.54
N HIS A 248 11.91 2.00 5.78
CA HIS A 248 11.37 1.51 4.51
C HIS A 248 12.44 1.54 3.42
N VAL A 249 12.73 0.39 2.82
CA VAL A 249 13.53 0.30 1.60
C VAL A 249 12.59 0.26 0.41
N PHE A 250 12.76 1.17 -0.57
CA PHE A 250 11.97 1.11 -1.79
C PHE A 250 12.45 -0.06 -2.66
N GLN A 251 11.65 -1.12 -2.71
CA GLN A 251 11.94 -2.34 -3.47
C GLN A 251 10.87 -2.55 -4.54
N ARG A 252 11.28 -2.56 -5.82
CA ARG A 252 10.42 -2.86 -6.97
C ARG A 252 10.86 -4.21 -7.56
N GLY A 253 10.24 -5.30 -7.10
CA GLY A 253 10.69 -6.65 -7.45
C GLY A 253 12.04 -7.00 -6.82
N TYR A 254 13.00 -7.50 -7.60
CA TYR A 254 14.35 -7.81 -7.12
C TYR A 254 15.27 -6.60 -7.02
N PHE A 255 14.88 -5.45 -7.59
CA PHE A 255 15.72 -4.25 -7.61
C PHE A 255 15.40 -3.36 -6.40
N VAL A 256 16.40 -3.21 -5.52
CA VAL A 256 16.42 -2.20 -4.47
C VAL A 256 17.02 -0.92 -5.06
N SER A 257 16.26 0.17 -5.05
CA SER A 257 16.78 1.47 -5.49
C SER A 257 16.77 2.46 -4.33
N ARG A 258 17.95 2.97 -3.96
CA ARG A 258 18.07 4.08 -3.00
C ARG A 258 17.51 5.40 -3.51
N ARG A 259 17.25 5.52 -4.82
CA ARG A 259 16.75 6.74 -5.46
C ARG A 259 15.37 7.17 -4.94
N TYR A 260 14.62 6.24 -4.35
CA TYR A 260 13.28 6.47 -3.82
C TYR A 260 13.21 6.28 -2.30
N ALA A 261 14.35 6.40 -1.61
CA ALA A 261 14.36 6.44 -0.15
C ALA A 261 13.65 7.70 0.37
N GLY A 262 12.98 7.56 1.50
CA GLY A 262 12.09 8.59 2.02
C GLY A 262 11.28 8.09 3.20
N VAL A 263 10.32 8.90 3.62
CA VAL A 263 9.60 8.75 4.89
C VAL A 263 8.11 9.04 4.70
N ASN A 264 7.25 8.33 5.43
CA ASN A 264 5.85 8.70 5.52
C ASN A 264 5.68 9.76 6.61
N VAL A 265 4.90 10.80 6.34
CA VAL A 265 4.55 11.83 7.33
C VAL A 265 3.04 12.03 7.30
N ALA A 266 2.45 12.24 8.48
CA ALA A 266 1.04 12.57 8.61
C ALA A 266 0.86 14.08 8.68
N PHE A 267 -0.18 14.58 8.03
CA PHE A 267 -0.57 15.98 8.00
C PHE A 267 -1.76 16.23 8.93
N ALA A 268 -2.00 17.51 9.25
CA ALA A 268 -3.09 17.91 10.14
C ALA A 268 -4.49 17.70 9.52
N ASP A 269 -4.61 17.36 8.23
CA ASP A 269 -5.85 16.93 7.57
C ASP A 269 -6.05 15.39 7.56
N CYS A 270 -5.28 14.65 8.36
CA CYS A 270 -5.23 13.18 8.37
C CYS A 270 -4.67 12.53 7.09
N SER A 271 -4.22 13.32 6.10
CA SER A 271 -3.53 12.76 4.94
C SER A 271 -2.13 12.29 5.33
N VAL A 272 -1.67 11.20 4.71
CA VAL A 272 -0.30 10.70 4.86
C VAL A 272 0.39 10.79 3.51
N ARG A 273 1.48 11.54 3.45
CA ARG A 273 2.27 11.75 2.22
C ARG A 273 3.68 11.21 2.41
N TYR A 274 4.34 10.96 1.29
CA TYR A 274 5.70 10.42 1.27
C TYR A 274 6.69 11.49 0.85
N LEU A 275 7.66 11.79 1.71
CA LEU A 275 8.72 12.75 1.42
C LEU A 275 10.03 12.02 1.09
N LEU A 276 10.71 12.44 0.03
CA LEU A 276 11.97 11.85 -0.42
C LEU A 276 13.17 12.30 0.42
N GLU A 277 14.22 11.49 0.49
CA GLU A 277 15.47 11.81 1.22
C GLU A 277 16.09 13.16 0.80
N GLY A 278 15.94 13.56 -0.46
CA GLY A 278 16.43 14.84 -1.00
C GLY A 278 15.48 16.02 -0.86
N PHE A 279 14.44 15.94 -0.03
CA PHE A 279 13.47 17.03 0.13
C PHE A 279 14.13 18.29 0.72
N PRO A 280 13.94 19.50 0.14
CA PRO A 280 14.60 20.71 0.61
C PRO A 280 14.27 21.05 2.08
N PRO A 281 15.27 21.31 2.95
CA PRO A 281 15.04 21.65 4.36
C PRO A 281 14.19 22.90 4.57
N GLU A 282 14.31 23.90 3.69
CA GLU A 282 13.49 25.12 3.76
C GLU A 282 12.00 24.82 3.55
N MET A 283 11.68 23.97 2.57
CA MET A 283 10.32 23.53 2.31
C MET A 283 9.81 22.66 3.47
N LEU A 284 10.66 21.81 4.03
CA LEU A 284 10.33 21.02 5.22
C LEU A 284 9.99 21.94 6.41
N GLY A 285 10.73 23.03 6.62
CA GLY A 285 10.43 24.01 7.65
C GLY A 285 9.06 24.68 7.47
N ARG A 286 8.68 25.01 6.23
CA ARG A 286 7.33 25.52 5.92
C ARG A 286 6.25 24.50 6.25
N LEU A 287 6.47 23.23 5.92
CA LEU A 287 5.57 22.13 6.25
C LEU A 287 5.46 21.84 7.74
N LEU A 288 6.51 22.10 8.51
CA LEU A 288 6.46 21.95 9.96
C LEU A 288 5.69 23.09 10.63
N SER A 289 5.55 24.25 9.98
CA SER A 289 4.91 25.44 10.54
C SER A 289 3.38 25.45 10.36
N VAL A 290 2.65 25.89 11.39
CA VAL A 290 1.19 26.10 11.33
C VAL A 290 0.79 27.36 10.55
N ALA A 291 1.71 28.33 10.47
CA ALA A 291 1.52 29.53 9.66
C ALA A 291 1.66 29.25 8.16
N GLY A 292 2.08 28.03 7.80
CA GLY A 292 2.63 27.59 6.52
C GLY A 292 2.01 28.22 5.27
N GLU A 293 2.84 28.46 4.27
CA GLU A 293 2.43 28.92 2.95
C GLU A 293 1.82 27.76 2.15
N ALA A 294 0.97 28.06 1.15
CA ALA A 294 0.47 27.05 0.23
C ALA A 294 1.66 26.37 -0.47
N ALA A 295 1.92 25.10 -0.15
CA ALA A 295 2.96 24.35 -0.82
C ALA A 295 2.49 24.00 -2.24
N ALA A 296 3.28 24.42 -3.24
CA ALA A 296 3.13 23.95 -4.61
C ALA A 296 3.27 22.42 -4.64
N ASP A 297 2.29 21.73 -5.24
CA ASP A 297 2.18 20.28 -5.45
C ASP A 297 3.35 19.44 -4.92
N ILE A 298 3.29 19.06 -3.64
CA ILE A 298 4.20 18.07 -3.02
C ILE A 298 3.75 16.65 -3.41
N ASP A 299 3.24 16.47 -4.62
CA ASP A 299 3.01 15.16 -5.20
C ASP A 299 4.34 14.66 -5.75
N VAL A 300 5.09 13.99 -4.88
CA VAL A 300 6.11 13.06 -5.37
C VAL A 300 5.36 11.97 -6.12
N PRO A 301 5.57 11.78 -7.43
CA PRO A 301 4.88 10.75 -8.19
C PRO A 301 5.29 9.40 -7.62
N VAL A 302 4.40 8.79 -6.83
CA VAL A 302 4.46 7.36 -6.57
C VAL A 302 4.14 6.72 -7.91
N PRO A 303 5.06 5.97 -8.55
CA PRO A 303 4.78 5.39 -9.86
C PRO A 303 3.50 4.58 -9.78
N GLY A 304 2.49 4.99 -10.55
CA GLY A 304 1.13 4.50 -10.46
C GLY A 304 1.08 2.96 -10.50
N ARG A 305 0.23 2.38 -9.66
CA ARG A 305 -0.14 0.97 -9.79
C ARG A 305 -0.68 0.77 -11.23
N PRO A 306 -0.29 -0.29 -11.95
CA PRO A 306 -0.93 -0.60 -13.22
C PRO A 306 -2.44 -0.79 -12.95
N ARG A 307 -3.29 -0.10 -13.72
CA ARG A 307 -4.75 -0.23 -13.65
C ARG A 307 -5.19 -1.55 -14.31
N TRP A 308 -5.03 -2.65 -13.58
CA TRP A 308 -5.40 -4.00 -14.00
C TRP A 308 -6.92 -4.20 -14.17
N ASP A 309 -7.73 -3.35 -13.52
CA ASP A 309 -9.19 -3.26 -13.58
C ASP A 309 -9.72 -3.01 -15.00
N ARG A 310 -9.01 -2.22 -15.82
CA ARG A 310 -9.39 -1.98 -17.23
C ARG A 310 -9.05 -3.14 -18.17
N ILE A 311 -8.12 -4.01 -17.79
CA ILE A 311 -7.66 -5.14 -18.60
C ILE A 311 -8.61 -6.34 -18.47
N MET A 312 -9.16 -6.55 -17.27
CA MET A 312 -10.12 -7.65 -17.01
C MET A 312 -11.51 -7.40 -17.65
N GLY A 313 -11.92 -6.14 -17.82
CA GLY A 313 -13.20 -5.82 -18.47
C GLY A 313 -13.23 -6.18 -19.96
N LEU A 314 -12.09 -6.07 -20.65
CA LEU A 314 -12.01 -6.38 -22.09
C LEU A 314 -11.97 -7.88 -22.37
N SER A 315 -11.37 -8.69 -21.49
CA SER A 315 -11.25 -10.14 -21.70
C SER A 315 -12.61 -10.85 -21.59
N VAL A 316 -13.49 -10.40 -20.72
CA VAL A 316 -14.86 -10.95 -20.58
C VAL A 316 -15.70 -10.69 -21.83
N LEU A 317 -15.62 -9.49 -22.42
CA LEU A 317 -16.34 -9.14 -23.65
C LEU A 317 -15.87 -9.97 -24.86
N VAL A 318 -14.57 -10.27 -24.95
CA VAL A 318 -13.98 -11.06 -26.04
C VAL A 318 -14.39 -12.53 -25.96
N VAL A 319 -14.44 -13.11 -24.74
CA VAL A 319 -14.91 -14.49 -24.54
C VAL A 319 -16.41 -14.61 -24.86
N SER A 320 -17.23 -13.65 -24.44
CA SER A 320 -18.66 -13.63 -24.77
C SER A 320 -18.92 -13.52 -26.28
N TYR A 321 -18.08 -12.77 -27.00
CA TYR A 321 -18.19 -12.63 -28.46
C TYR A 321 -17.74 -13.88 -29.23
N LEU A 322 -16.71 -14.58 -28.74
CA LEU A 322 -16.23 -15.85 -29.32
C LEU A 322 -17.25 -16.98 -29.20
N VAL A 323 -18.02 -17.04 -28.10
CA VAL A 323 -19.09 -18.03 -27.90
C VAL A 323 -20.25 -17.82 -28.87
N LEU A 324 -20.59 -16.56 -29.19
CA LEU A 324 -21.66 -16.24 -30.15
C LEU A 324 -21.30 -16.60 -31.60
N LEU A 325 -20.01 -16.60 -31.95
CA LEU A 325 -19.53 -16.87 -33.31
C LEU A 325 -19.22 -18.35 -33.59
N MET A 326 -19.20 -19.20 -32.56
CA MET A 326 -19.08 -20.66 -32.72
C MET A 326 -20.41 -21.37 -33.00
N ARG A 327 -21.51 -20.64 -33.29
CA ARG A 327 -22.75 -21.27 -33.75
C ARG A 327 -22.51 -22.07 -35.04
N PRO A 328 -22.83 -23.38 -35.08
CA PRO A 328 -22.62 -24.20 -36.26
C PRO A 328 -23.44 -23.66 -37.43
N ARG A 329 -22.84 -23.65 -38.63
CA ARG A 329 -23.54 -23.23 -39.86
C ARG A 329 -24.73 -24.17 -40.09
N PRO A 330 -25.92 -23.64 -40.46
CA PRO A 330 -27.06 -24.47 -40.77
C PRO A 330 -26.70 -25.39 -41.95
N GLU A 331 -26.98 -26.68 -41.79
CA GLU A 331 -26.74 -27.68 -42.83
C GLU A 331 -27.48 -27.30 -44.10
N ARG A 332 -26.74 -27.15 -45.21
CA ARG A 332 -27.35 -27.05 -46.54
C ARG A 332 -28.06 -28.37 -46.81
N ARG A 333 -29.39 -28.40 -46.69
CA ARG A 333 -30.25 -29.47 -47.20
C ARG A 333 -29.82 -29.79 -48.63
N ARG A 334 -29.17 -30.95 -48.82
CA ARG A 334 -28.92 -31.50 -50.15
C ARG A 334 -30.29 -31.76 -50.78
N ARG A 335 -30.63 -31.04 -51.85
CA ARG A 335 -31.75 -31.41 -52.72
C ARG A 335 -31.43 -32.80 -53.27
N ARG A 336 -32.27 -33.78 -52.94
CA ARG A 336 -32.28 -35.08 -53.62
C ARG A 336 -32.61 -34.78 -55.09
N THR A 337 -31.72 -35.18 -55.98
CA THR A 337 -32.02 -35.38 -57.40
C THR A 337 -32.87 -36.64 -57.49
N GLU A 338 -34.13 -36.51 -57.91
CA GLU A 338 -34.94 -37.63 -58.41
C GLU A 338 -34.34 -38.13 -59.73
N PRO A 339 -34.27 -39.46 -59.94
CA PRO A 339 -34.04 -40.02 -61.25
C PRO A 339 -35.39 -40.31 -61.91
N ASP A 340 -35.72 -39.58 -62.98
CA ASP A 340 -36.82 -40.00 -63.87
C ASP A 340 -36.29 -41.13 -64.79
N HIS A 341 -36.86 -42.31 -64.59
CA HIS A 341 -36.85 -43.42 -65.53
C HIS A 341 -38.13 -43.34 -66.39
N ALA A 342 -37.96 -43.25 -67.70
CA ALA A 342 -38.77 -43.84 -68.82
C ALA A 342 -38.76 -42.91 -70.04
#